data_AF-A0A060WQ90-F1
#
_entry.id   AF-A0A060WQ90-F1
#
_cell.length_a   1.000
_cell.length_b   1.000
_cell.length_c   1.000
_cell.angle_alpha   90.00
_cell.angle_beta   90.00
_cell.angle_gamma   90.00
#
_symmetry.space_group_name_H-M   'P 1'
#
loop_
_entity.id
_entity.type
_entity.pdbx_description
1 polymer ?
#
loop_
_entity_poly.entity_id
_entity_poly.type
_entity_poly.pdbx_seq_one_letter_code
_entity_poly.pdbx_strand_id
1 'polypeptide(L)'
;MFDGIVAEHFSVFSKNNSHDIQTHAVCVVCCLSVSPSDPSIPLPLQDFRDAVAKASRPSGKPIIEEAILNQILYYLPQLYELNQDLLRELEDRVAQWDERGRLADIFVKKGPYLKMYSTYIREFDKNVALLDEHSRKNPAFAAVVREFEAGPRCASLALRHYLLKPVQRIPQYQMLLTDYLKNLSPDSADYKDTQAALGIVKEVANHANDIMKQGDNFQKLIQVQCRLNGHHEIVLPGRVFLKEGVLMKLSRKVMQPRMFFLFNDTLLYTTPVQSGQFKLNNMLSLAGMKVSKPSQEAFQNELTIESVERSFILSGSSAVERDDWLEAISTAINDYTRKKISFISSKTLEETGSEDSGSGAPLGSKAPIWIPDPRATMCMVCTCEFTLTWRRHHCRACGKVVCQSCSSNKHCLEYLKNQLARVCDQCFIVLQQRSKMCVCVCVLKNQLARVCDQCFIVLQQRSEKDLSATLSPGGKSSFAFARKTKKIPAALKEVSANTDNSSMSGYLQRSKGNKKQGKRLWFVIKNKVLYTYAASEDVAALESQPLLGFMLKEEEEGAGPPVQKQQFKLYHKNTLHYIFKADDSQTAQRWIDAFKEAMVL
;
A
#
# COMPACT_ATOMS: atom_id res chain seq x y z
N MET A 1 -10.27 1.46 -4.45
CA MET A 1 -10.50 0.22 -5.23
C MET A 1 -10.41 0.46 -6.74
N PHE A 2 -10.16 1.70 -7.21
CA PHE A 2 -9.98 2.00 -8.64
C PHE A 2 -8.51 2.25 -9.05
N ASP A 3 -7.60 2.51 -8.11
CA ASP A 3 -6.19 2.80 -8.42
C ASP A 3 -5.26 1.57 -8.41
N GLY A 4 -5.80 0.38 -8.10
CA GLY A 4 -5.03 -0.88 -8.05
C GLY A 4 -4.89 -1.58 -9.39
N ILE A 5 -5.85 -1.37 -10.30
CA ILE A 5 -5.95 -2.09 -11.58
C ILE A 5 -4.91 -1.58 -12.59
N VAL A 6 -4.48 -0.31 -12.42
CA VAL A 6 -3.50 0.34 -13.30
C VAL A 6 -2.08 -0.19 -13.06
N ALA A 7 -1.79 -0.63 -11.82
CA ALA A 7 -0.52 -1.28 -11.49
C ALA A 7 -0.51 -2.77 -11.88
N GLU A 8 -1.67 -3.43 -11.95
CA GLU A 8 -1.80 -4.86 -12.30
C GLU A 8 -1.56 -5.14 -13.78
N HIS A 9 -1.85 -4.19 -14.68
CA HIS A 9 -1.48 -4.31 -16.10
C HIS A 9 0.03 -4.12 -16.38
N PHE A 10 0.81 -3.65 -15.38
CA PHE A 10 2.23 -3.31 -15.51
C PHE A 10 3.18 -4.53 -15.48
N SER A 11 2.81 -5.64 -14.81
CA SER A 11 3.73 -6.78 -14.60
C SER A 11 3.63 -7.88 -15.67
N VAL A 12 2.50 -8.00 -16.38
CA VAL A 12 2.27 -9.13 -17.32
C VAL A 12 3.12 -9.04 -18.59
N PHE A 13 3.59 -7.86 -18.99
CA PHE A 13 4.23 -7.67 -20.30
C PHE A 13 5.77 -7.55 -20.28
N SER A 14 6.43 -7.45 -19.11
CA SER A 14 7.88 -7.13 -19.03
C SER A 14 8.83 -8.34 -19.11
N LYS A 15 8.37 -9.54 -19.49
CA LYS A 15 9.25 -10.71 -19.58
C LYS A 15 9.03 -11.52 -20.85
N ASN A 16 9.47 -10.96 -21.98
CA ASN A 16 10.06 -11.75 -23.06
C ASN A 16 11.10 -10.90 -23.81
N ASN A 17 12.34 -11.40 -23.83
CA ASN A 17 13.48 -10.82 -24.51
C ASN A 17 13.12 -10.50 -25.98
N SER A 18 13.37 -9.25 -26.39
CA SER A 18 13.06 -8.57 -27.67
C SER A 18 11.74 -7.79 -27.81
N HIS A 19 10.80 -7.86 -26.85
CA HIS A 19 9.51 -7.12 -26.89
C HIS A 19 9.37 -5.94 -25.88
N ASP A 20 10.47 -5.44 -25.31
CA ASP A 20 10.45 -4.54 -24.14
C ASP A 20 9.82 -3.16 -24.40
N ILE A 21 9.98 -2.59 -25.61
CA ILE A 21 9.45 -1.26 -25.94
C ILE A 21 7.94 -1.29 -26.16
N GLN A 22 7.42 -2.37 -26.76
CA GLN A 22 5.97 -2.57 -26.97
C GLN A 22 5.25 -2.67 -25.63
N THR A 23 5.86 -3.34 -24.66
CA THR A 23 5.36 -3.43 -23.28
C THR A 23 5.26 -2.07 -22.60
N HIS A 24 6.33 -1.27 -22.68
CA HIS A 24 6.31 0.08 -22.12
C HIS A 24 5.33 0.98 -22.88
N ALA A 25 5.17 0.76 -24.19
CA ALA A 25 4.18 1.45 -25.00
C ALA A 25 2.74 1.09 -24.60
N VAL A 26 2.43 -0.19 -24.47
CA VAL A 26 1.17 -0.69 -23.91
C VAL A 26 0.94 -0.10 -22.52
N CYS A 27 1.99 0.03 -21.70
CA CYS A 27 1.89 0.66 -20.39
C CYS A 27 1.56 2.16 -20.49
N VAL A 28 2.23 2.90 -21.36
CA VAL A 28 1.91 4.31 -21.61
C VAL A 28 0.45 4.41 -22.05
N VAL A 29 0.00 3.57 -22.99
CA VAL A 29 -1.41 3.52 -23.40
C VAL A 29 -2.32 3.15 -22.24
N CYS A 30 -2.10 2.05 -21.52
CA CYS A 30 -2.89 1.62 -20.35
C CYS A 30 -2.96 2.67 -19.23
N CYS A 31 -1.89 3.41 -18.95
CA CYS A 31 -1.90 4.48 -17.95
C CYS A 31 -2.61 5.75 -18.47
N LEU A 32 -2.57 5.97 -19.78
CA LEU A 32 -3.38 7.01 -20.44
C LEU A 32 -4.83 6.56 -20.62
N SER A 33 -5.07 5.25 -20.71
CA SER A 33 -6.30 4.58 -21.12
C SER A 33 -6.99 3.84 -20.00
N VAL A 34 -6.58 3.98 -18.72
CA VAL A 34 -7.45 3.70 -17.58
C VAL A 34 -8.72 4.47 -17.86
N SER A 35 -9.84 3.92 -18.34
CA SER A 35 -10.26 2.61 -18.82
C SER A 35 -11.19 2.91 -20.03
N PRO A 36 -11.52 1.98 -20.95
CA PRO A 36 -12.75 2.05 -21.76
C PRO A 36 -14.01 2.21 -20.90
N SER A 37 -13.85 2.05 -19.58
CA SER A 37 -14.80 2.29 -18.50
C SER A 37 -14.28 3.24 -17.40
N ASP A 38 -13.33 4.15 -17.67
CA ASP A 38 -13.03 5.28 -16.76
C ASP A 38 -13.83 6.49 -17.26
N PRO A 39 -14.97 6.77 -16.62
CA PRO A 39 -15.86 7.85 -17.00
C PRO A 39 -15.51 9.14 -16.24
N SER A 40 -14.33 9.25 -15.61
CA SER A 40 -14.09 10.28 -14.58
C SER A 40 -14.03 11.71 -15.10
N ILE A 41 -13.79 11.94 -16.39
CA ILE A 41 -13.90 13.30 -16.97
C ILE A 41 -15.21 13.53 -17.74
N PRO A 42 -15.68 12.64 -18.64
CA PRO A 42 -16.74 13.02 -19.59
C PRO A 42 -18.12 13.01 -18.96
N LEU A 43 -18.39 12.00 -18.13
CA LEU A 43 -19.74 11.70 -17.67
C LEU A 43 -20.15 12.66 -16.55
N PRO A 44 -19.32 12.95 -15.53
CA PRO A 44 -19.72 13.88 -14.50
C PRO A 44 -20.04 15.29 -15.02
N LEU A 45 -19.43 15.76 -16.11
CA LEU A 45 -19.54 17.17 -16.51
C LEU A 45 -20.71 17.44 -17.47
N GLN A 46 -20.90 16.57 -18.47
CA GLN A 46 -22.10 16.64 -19.31
C GLN A 46 -23.35 16.31 -18.46
N ASP A 47 -23.26 15.30 -17.58
CA ASP A 47 -24.34 15.01 -16.64
C ASP A 47 -24.58 16.16 -15.66
N PHE A 48 -23.54 16.89 -15.23
CA PHE A 48 -23.72 18.05 -14.36
C PHE A 48 -24.44 19.18 -15.09
N ARG A 49 -24.09 19.45 -16.35
CA ARG A 49 -24.82 20.41 -17.19
C ARG A 49 -26.28 19.99 -17.36
N ASP A 50 -26.53 18.71 -17.61
CA ASP A 50 -27.87 18.14 -17.74
C ASP A 50 -28.65 18.17 -16.41
N ALA A 51 -27.98 17.97 -15.28
CA ALA A 51 -28.55 18.06 -13.94
C ALA A 51 -28.99 19.50 -13.63
N VAL A 52 -28.14 20.49 -13.95
CA VAL A 52 -28.47 21.91 -13.81
C VAL A 52 -29.64 22.30 -14.74
N ALA A 53 -29.64 21.80 -15.98
CA ALA A 53 -30.73 22.03 -16.93
C ALA A 53 -32.05 21.39 -16.47
N LYS A 54 -32.00 20.14 -15.97
CA LYS A 54 -33.16 19.42 -15.43
C LYS A 54 -33.74 20.13 -14.23
N ALA A 55 -32.91 20.60 -13.30
CA ALA A 55 -33.34 21.32 -12.12
C ALA A 55 -33.92 22.71 -12.45
N SER A 56 -33.58 23.28 -13.62
CA SER A 56 -34.15 24.55 -14.10
C SER A 56 -35.54 24.41 -14.75
N ARG A 57 -35.99 23.17 -15.07
CA ARG A 57 -37.30 22.94 -15.74
C ARG A 57 -38.53 23.28 -14.89
N PRO A 58 -38.60 22.94 -13.58
CA PRO A 58 -39.78 23.20 -12.76
C PRO A 58 -40.06 24.69 -12.50
N SER A 59 -39.03 25.52 -12.46
CA SER A 59 -39.12 26.96 -12.19
C SER A 59 -39.30 27.81 -13.44
N GLY A 60 -39.06 27.26 -14.63
CA GLY A 60 -39.05 28.00 -15.90
C GLY A 60 -37.97 29.08 -16.01
N LYS A 61 -37.06 29.16 -15.02
CA LYS A 61 -35.94 30.11 -14.97
C LYS A 61 -34.64 29.35 -14.71
N PRO A 62 -33.53 29.72 -15.38
CA PRO A 62 -32.26 29.04 -15.18
C PRO A 62 -31.78 29.19 -13.73
N ILE A 63 -31.38 28.07 -13.12
CA ILE A 63 -30.87 28.06 -11.73
C ILE A 63 -29.57 28.86 -11.63
N ILE A 64 -28.76 28.86 -12.68
CA ILE A 64 -27.52 29.64 -12.80
C ILE A 64 -27.48 30.23 -14.20
N GLU A 65 -26.94 31.43 -14.34
CA GLU A 65 -26.75 32.06 -15.65
C GLU A 65 -25.88 31.17 -16.54
N GLU A 66 -26.33 30.95 -17.78
CA GLU A 66 -25.66 30.04 -18.70
C GLU A 66 -24.25 30.51 -19.06
N ALA A 67 -24.01 31.83 -19.08
CA ALA A 67 -22.67 32.40 -19.25
C ALA A 67 -21.70 31.92 -18.15
N ILE A 68 -22.16 31.84 -16.91
CA ILE A 68 -21.35 31.45 -15.75
C ILE A 68 -21.10 29.95 -15.78
N LEU A 69 -22.12 29.14 -16.08
CA LEU A 69 -21.97 27.70 -16.23
C LEU A 69 -21.01 27.36 -17.38
N ASN A 70 -21.14 28.07 -18.51
CA ASN A 70 -20.24 27.93 -19.64
C ASN A 70 -18.82 28.33 -19.26
N GLN A 71 -18.62 29.39 -18.47
CA GLN A 71 -17.30 29.79 -18.00
C GLN A 71 -16.62 28.71 -17.13
N ILE A 72 -17.37 28.11 -16.19
CA ILE A 72 -16.86 27.05 -15.31
C ILE A 72 -16.44 25.81 -16.12
N LEU A 73 -17.20 25.47 -17.16
CA LEU A 73 -17.03 24.22 -17.92
C LEU A 73 -16.32 24.40 -19.28
N TYR A 74 -15.94 25.63 -19.65
CA TYR A 74 -15.69 26.04 -21.04
C TYR A 74 -14.74 25.14 -21.83
N TYR A 75 -13.58 24.80 -21.24
CA TYR A 75 -12.49 24.09 -21.91
C TYR A 75 -12.61 22.56 -21.80
N LEU A 76 -13.53 22.05 -20.98
CA LEU A 76 -13.62 20.63 -20.67
C LEU A 76 -14.08 19.79 -21.87
N PRO A 77 -15.06 20.20 -22.69
CA PRO A 77 -15.45 19.46 -23.88
C PRO A 77 -14.32 19.29 -24.90
N GLN A 78 -13.55 20.35 -25.15
CA GLN A 78 -12.48 20.29 -26.15
C GLN A 78 -11.26 19.50 -25.62
N LEU A 79 -10.96 19.60 -24.32
CA LEU A 79 -9.98 18.72 -23.69
C LEU A 79 -10.43 17.26 -23.76
N TYR A 80 -11.72 16.98 -23.57
CA TYR A 80 -12.25 15.63 -23.72
C TYR A 80 -12.07 15.09 -25.14
N GLU A 81 -12.45 15.84 -26.16
CA GLU A 81 -12.26 15.46 -27.57
C GLU A 81 -10.78 15.18 -27.88
N LEU A 82 -9.88 16.06 -27.43
CA LEU A 82 -8.43 15.87 -27.58
C LEU A 82 -7.95 14.56 -26.93
N ASN A 83 -8.46 14.20 -25.74
CA ASN A 83 -8.08 12.96 -25.06
C ASN A 83 -8.65 11.73 -25.75
N GLN A 84 -9.88 11.79 -26.26
CA GLN A 84 -10.48 10.71 -27.03
C GLN A 84 -9.69 10.45 -28.31
N ASP A 85 -9.32 11.50 -29.02
CA ASP A 85 -8.47 11.39 -30.21
C ASP A 85 -7.10 10.83 -29.89
N LEU A 86 -6.45 11.33 -28.83
CA LEU A 86 -5.16 10.82 -28.38
C LEU A 86 -5.25 9.34 -27.99
N LEU A 87 -6.29 8.95 -27.25
CA LEU A 87 -6.52 7.58 -26.82
C LEU A 87 -6.69 6.64 -28.03
N ARG A 88 -7.57 7.01 -28.96
CA ARG A 88 -7.81 6.21 -30.18
C ARG A 88 -6.52 6.00 -30.97
N GLU A 89 -5.77 7.07 -31.24
CA GLU A 89 -4.51 6.96 -31.99
C GLU A 89 -3.47 6.07 -31.26
N LEU A 90 -3.46 6.08 -29.93
CA LEU A 90 -2.58 5.26 -29.11
C LEU A 90 -3.01 3.78 -29.09
N GLU A 91 -4.30 3.49 -28.93
CA GLU A 91 -4.86 2.14 -28.97
C GLU A 91 -4.64 1.49 -30.34
N ASP A 92 -4.93 2.21 -31.42
CA ASP A 92 -4.69 1.75 -32.80
C ASP A 92 -3.21 1.42 -33.02
N ARG A 93 -2.30 2.27 -32.49
CA ARG A 93 -0.85 2.08 -32.62
C ARG A 93 -0.35 0.85 -31.88
N VAL A 94 -0.87 0.60 -30.68
CA VAL A 94 -0.51 -0.59 -29.90
C VAL A 94 -1.07 -1.85 -30.55
N ALA A 95 -2.27 -1.80 -31.13
CA ALA A 95 -2.86 -2.92 -31.85
C ALA A 95 -2.06 -3.30 -33.12
N GLN A 96 -1.43 -2.33 -33.78
CA GLN A 96 -0.65 -2.49 -35.02
C GLN A 96 0.86 -2.25 -34.79
N TRP A 97 1.38 -2.71 -33.65
CA TRP A 97 2.76 -2.39 -33.23
C TRP A 97 3.83 -2.86 -34.22
N ASP A 98 3.66 -4.06 -34.79
CA ASP A 98 4.66 -4.69 -35.66
C ASP A 98 4.90 -3.91 -36.96
N GLU A 99 3.92 -3.11 -37.41
CA GLU A 99 4.02 -2.29 -38.62
C GLU A 99 4.67 -0.93 -38.35
N ARG A 100 4.48 -0.39 -37.14
CA ARG A 100 4.84 1.00 -36.82
C ARG A 100 5.20 1.20 -35.35
N GLY A 101 6.18 0.45 -34.84
CA GLY A 101 6.60 0.45 -33.43
C GLY A 101 7.25 1.75 -32.92
N ARG A 102 6.48 2.83 -32.86
CA ARG A 102 6.79 4.11 -32.24
C ARG A 102 5.53 4.70 -31.59
N LEU A 103 5.62 5.44 -30.50
CA LEU A 103 4.46 6.09 -29.86
C LEU A 103 4.54 7.60 -29.83
N ALA A 104 5.73 8.15 -29.65
CA ALA A 104 5.87 9.54 -29.25
C ALA A 104 5.56 10.52 -30.39
N ASP A 105 5.59 10.06 -31.64
CA ASP A 105 5.14 10.84 -32.80
C ASP A 105 3.68 11.30 -32.67
N ILE A 106 2.82 10.52 -32.00
CA ILE A 106 1.44 10.90 -31.70
C ILE A 106 1.42 12.10 -30.76
N PHE A 107 2.23 12.08 -29.70
CA PHE A 107 2.33 13.21 -28.77
C PHE A 107 2.90 14.47 -29.44
N VAL A 108 3.90 14.30 -30.30
CA VAL A 108 4.46 15.41 -31.10
C VAL A 108 3.38 16.01 -32.00
N LYS A 109 2.62 15.17 -32.72
CA LYS A 109 1.50 15.59 -33.57
C LYS A 109 0.41 16.33 -32.78
N LYS A 110 0.10 15.88 -31.56
CA LYS A 110 -0.90 16.52 -30.69
C LYS A 110 -0.36 17.75 -29.96
N GLY A 111 0.94 18.01 -30.01
CA GLY A 111 1.61 19.07 -29.26
C GLY A 111 0.97 20.46 -29.33
N PRO A 112 0.61 20.99 -30.52
CA PRO A 112 -0.06 22.28 -30.63
C PRO A 112 -1.39 22.36 -29.86
N TYR A 113 -2.13 21.24 -29.79
CA TYR A 113 -3.41 21.15 -29.10
C TYR A 113 -3.25 20.95 -27.59
N LEU A 114 -2.14 20.36 -27.13
CA LEU A 114 -1.85 20.23 -25.69
C LEU A 114 -1.74 21.60 -24.99
N LYS A 115 -1.46 22.69 -25.72
CA LYS A 115 -1.48 24.07 -25.19
C LYS A 115 -2.84 24.49 -24.60
N MET A 116 -3.92 23.80 -24.97
CA MET A 116 -5.24 23.98 -24.35
C MET A 116 -5.23 23.66 -22.86
N TYR A 117 -4.39 22.71 -22.41
CA TYR A 117 -4.23 22.42 -21.00
C TYR A 117 -3.64 23.59 -20.22
N SER A 118 -2.61 24.27 -20.74
CA SER A 118 -2.06 25.45 -20.06
C SER A 118 -3.13 26.53 -19.85
N THR A 119 -4.02 26.70 -20.82
CA THR A 119 -5.13 27.65 -20.72
C THR A 119 -6.15 27.21 -19.66
N TYR A 120 -6.54 25.94 -19.64
CA TYR A 120 -7.44 25.42 -18.62
C TYR A 120 -6.86 25.52 -17.21
N ILE A 121 -5.60 25.11 -17.04
CA ILE A 121 -4.90 25.14 -15.75
C ILE A 121 -4.81 26.59 -15.23
N ARG A 122 -4.56 27.56 -16.11
CA ARG A 122 -4.57 28.99 -15.75
C ARG A 122 -5.91 29.47 -15.19
N GLU A 123 -7.02 29.05 -15.79
CA GLU A 123 -8.35 29.49 -15.34
C GLU A 123 -8.94 28.58 -14.25
N PHE A 124 -8.25 27.51 -13.84
CA PHE A 124 -8.76 26.51 -12.91
C PHE A 124 -9.20 27.13 -11.57
N ASP A 125 -8.33 27.87 -10.90
CA ASP A 125 -8.63 28.45 -9.58
C ASP A 125 -9.81 29.42 -9.65
N LYS A 126 -9.86 30.23 -10.71
CA LYS A 126 -10.96 31.16 -10.98
C LYS A 126 -12.28 30.42 -11.23
N ASN A 127 -12.26 29.33 -11.99
CA ASN A 127 -13.44 28.53 -12.28
C ASN A 127 -13.96 27.78 -11.05
N VAL A 128 -13.06 27.25 -10.21
CA VAL A 128 -13.43 26.62 -8.93
C VAL A 128 -13.98 27.67 -7.96
N ALA A 129 -13.36 28.86 -7.87
CA ALA A 129 -13.85 29.95 -7.04
C ALA A 129 -15.26 30.40 -7.45
N LEU A 130 -15.55 30.47 -8.76
CA LEU A 130 -16.89 30.78 -9.27
C LEU A 130 -17.90 29.69 -8.90
N LEU A 131 -17.53 28.41 -9.03
CA LEU A 131 -18.39 27.29 -8.62
C LEU A 131 -18.74 27.39 -7.13
N ASP A 132 -17.75 27.64 -6.26
CA ASP A 132 -17.94 27.77 -4.82
C ASP A 132 -18.76 29.03 -4.46
N GLU A 133 -18.49 30.15 -5.11
CA GLU A 133 -19.21 31.41 -4.89
C GLU A 133 -20.70 31.27 -5.23
N HIS A 134 -21.03 30.68 -6.38
CA HIS A 134 -22.41 30.46 -6.79
C HIS A 134 -23.11 29.40 -5.94
N SER A 135 -22.38 28.36 -5.50
CA SER A 135 -22.90 27.39 -4.53
C SER A 135 -23.21 28.03 -3.18
N ARG A 136 -22.46 29.05 -2.76
CA ARG A 136 -22.73 29.79 -1.51
C ARG A 136 -23.88 30.80 -1.65
N LYS A 137 -23.95 31.51 -2.76
CA LYS A 137 -24.95 32.58 -3.00
C LYS A 137 -26.33 32.04 -3.39
N ASN A 138 -26.39 30.85 -4.00
CA ASN A 138 -27.62 30.29 -4.54
C ASN A 138 -27.92 28.90 -3.94
N PRO A 139 -28.83 28.82 -2.96
CA PRO A 139 -29.19 27.55 -2.32
C PRO A 139 -29.76 26.50 -3.27
N ALA A 140 -30.46 26.91 -4.33
CA ALA A 140 -30.99 26.00 -5.34
C ALA A 140 -29.87 25.37 -6.16
N PHE A 141 -28.89 26.17 -6.59
CA PHE A 141 -27.69 25.66 -7.25
C PHE A 141 -26.87 24.76 -6.33
N ALA A 142 -26.71 25.13 -5.05
CA ALA A 142 -26.05 24.31 -4.04
C ALA A 142 -26.72 22.94 -3.85
N ALA A 143 -28.05 22.90 -3.92
CA ALA A 143 -28.81 21.65 -3.84
C ALA A 143 -28.52 20.74 -5.04
N VAL A 144 -28.49 21.30 -6.25
CA VAL A 144 -28.14 20.56 -7.47
C VAL A 144 -26.72 20.00 -7.38
N VAL A 145 -25.74 20.80 -6.94
CA VAL A 145 -24.35 20.33 -6.76
C VAL A 145 -24.29 19.18 -5.76
N ARG A 146 -24.93 19.31 -4.59
CA ARG A 146 -24.94 18.24 -3.58
C ARG A 146 -25.64 16.96 -4.06
N GLU A 147 -26.77 17.08 -4.73
CA GLU A 147 -27.50 15.94 -5.29
C GLU A 147 -26.66 15.24 -6.35
N PHE A 148 -26.00 16.02 -7.20
CA PHE A 148 -25.09 15.52 -8.21
C PHE A 148 -23.90 14.76 -7.58
N GLU A 149 -23.23 15.35 -6.59
CA GLU A 149 -22.10 14.75 -5.86
C GLU A 149 -22.49 13.50 -5.06
N ALA A 150 -23.74 13.42 -4.60
CA ALA A 150 -24.28 12.23 -3.93
C ALA A 150 -24.60 11.08 -4.92
N GLY A 151 -24.60 11.36 -6.22
CA GLY A 151 -24.86 10.37 -7.25
C GLY A 151 -23.78 9.27 -7.28
N PRO A 152 -24.14 8.01 -7.58
CA PRO A 152 -23.20 6.90 -7.62
C PRO A 152 -22.09 7.10 -8.67
N ARG A 153 -22.34 7.93 -9.70
CA ARG A 153 -21.36 8.28 -10.74
C ARG A 153 -20.21 9.16 -10.22
N CYS A 154 -20.47 9.93 -9.17
CA CYS A 154 -19.47 10.80 -8.55
C CYS A 154 -18.56 10.05 -7.57
N ALA A 155 -18.76 8.76 -7.33
CA ALA A 155 -17.90 7.91 -6.49
C ALA A 155 -17.53 8.54 -5.13
N SER A 156 -18.44 9.31 -4.53
CA SER A 156 -18.25 10.10 -3.31
C SER A 156 -17.17 11.20 -3.38
N LEU A 157 -16.83 11.66 -4.59
CA LEU A 157 -15.94 12.79 -4.85
C LEU A 157 -16.75 14.06 -5.17
N ALA A 158 -16.35 15.17 -4.56
CA ALA A 158 -16.90 16.49 -4.92
C ALA A 158 -16.52 16.89 -6.36
N LEU A 159 -17.35 17.74 -6.99
CA LEU A 159 -17.21 18.17 -8.39
C LEU A 159 -15.84 18.81 -8.67
N ARG A 160 -15.32 19.59 -7.71
CA ARG A 160 -13.98 20.19 -7.80
C ARG A 160 -12.85 19.17 -8.03
N HIS A 161 -13.01 17.93 -7.58
CA HIS A 161 -11.99 16.89 -7.78
C HIS A 161 -11.97 16.37 -9.21
N TYR A 162 -13.11 16.40 -9.89
CA TYR A 162 -13.20 16.08 -11.32
C TYR A 162 -12.61 17.21 -12.17
N LEU A 163 -12.86 18.47 -11.79
CA LEU A 163 -12.19 19.63 -12.40
C LEU A 163 -10.66 19.59 -12.21
N LEU A 164 -10.17 18.88 -11.20
CA LEU A 164 -8.73 18.72 -10.96
C LEU A 164 -8.05 17.74 -11.93
N LYS A 165 -8.79 16.77 -12.47
CA LYS A 165 -8.23 15.68 -13.29
C LYS A 165 -7.44 16.18 -14.50
N PRO A 166 -7.90 17.16 -15.30
CA PRO A 166 -7.12 17.68 -16.43
C PRO A 166 -5.81 18.36 -15.98
N VAL A 167 -5.78 18.96 -14.78
CA VAL A 167 -4.57 19.59 -14.24
C VAL A 167 -3.53 18.53 -13.86
N GLN A 168 -3.97 17.41 -13.29
CA GLN A 168 -3.09 16.28 -12.92
C GLN A 168 -2.54 15.53 -14.14
N ARG A 169 -3.20 15.64 -15.30
CA ARG A 169 -2.88 14.89 -16.52
C ARG A 169 -1.53 15.27 -17.13
N ILE A 170 -1.17 16.55 -17.13
CA ILE A 170 0.09 17.03 -17.73
C ILE A 170 1.33 16.49 -16.98
N PRO A 171 1.40 16.56 -15.63
CA PRO A 171 2.45 15.88 -14.87
C PRO A 171 2.53 14.36 -15.16
N GLN A 172 1.39 13.69 -15.32
CA GLN A 172 1.36 12.26 -15.64
C GLN A 172 1.99 11.98 -17.02
N TYR A 173 1.69 12.78 -18.05
CA TYR A 173 2.33 12.65 -19.36
C TYR A 173 3.85 12.80 -19.27
N GLN A 174 4.32 13.78 -18.48
CA GLN A 174 5.75 13.99 -18.27
C GLN A 174 6.41 12.76 -17.62
N MET A 175 5.77 12.20 -16.60
CA MET A 175 6.28 11.01 -15.90
C MET A 175 6.34 9.80 -16.83
N LEU A 176 5.25 9.51 -17.54
CA LEU A 176 5.14 8.37 -18.45
C LEU A 176 6.14 8.47 -19.60
N LEU A 177 6.27 9.63 -20.25
CA LEU A 177 7.23 9.83 -21.33
C LEU A 177 8.68 9.80 -20.83
N THR A 178 8.94 10.24 -19.59
CA THR A 178 10.28 10.17 -18.99
C THR A 178 10.68 8.73 -18.74
N ASP A 179 9.73 7.90 -18.29
CA ASP A 179 9.96 6.46 -18.10
C ASP A 179 10.11 5.75 -19.45
N TYR A 180 9.27 6.09 -20.43
CA TYR A 180 9.37 5.56 -21.78
C TYR A 180 10.74 5.83 -22.40
N LEU A 181 11.23 7.07 -22.33
CA LEU A 181 12.54 7.45 -22.87
C LEU A 181 13.70 6.64 -22.28
N LYS A 182 13.64 6.28 -20.99
CA LYS A 182 14.70 5.50 -20.33
C LYS A 182 14.83 4.08 -20.86
N ASN A 183 13.74 3.56 -21.45
CA ASN A 183 13.67 2.20 -21.98
C ASN A 183 13.83 2.16 -23.52
N LEU A 184 14.06 3.31 -24.16
CA LEU A 184 14.33 3.40 -25.59
C LEU A 184 15.83 3.39 -25.88
N SER A 185 16.22 2.75 -27.00
CA SER A 185 17.58 2.86 -27.53
C SER A 185 17.82 4.29 -28.04
N PRO A 186 18.98 4.92 -27.77
CA PRO A 186 19.33 6.25 -28.28
C PRO A 186 19.28 6.37 -29.82
N ASP A 187 19.48 5.26 -30.54
CA ASP A 187 19.47 5.22 -32.00
C ASP A 187 18.06 5.03 -32.60
N SER A 188 17.05 4.80 -31.77
CA SER A 188 15.68 4.61 -32.24
C SER A 188 15.05 5.93 -32.67
N ALA A 189 14.23 5.89 -33.73
CA ALA A 189 13.48 7.06 -34.18
C ALA A 189 12.56 7.62 -33.08
N ASP A 190 11.96 6.72 -32.29
CA ASP A 190 11.06 7.07 -31.20
C ASP A 190 11.76 7.74 -30.02
N TYR A 191 13.08 7.55 -29.84
CA TYR A 191 13.86 8.26 -28.83
C TYR A 191 13.83 9.77 -29.06
N LYS A 192 14.04 10.19 -30.32
CA LYS A 192 14.00 11.61 -30.72
C LYS A 192 12.59 12.18 -30.59
N ASP A 193 11.58 11.44 -31.03
CA ASP A 193 10.18 11.85 -30.91
C ASP A 193 9.77 11.95 -29.43
N THR A 194 10.26 11.04 -28.57
CA THR A 194 9.99 11.06 -27.12
C THR A 194 10.67 12.25 -26.44
N GLN A 195 11.88 12.61 -26.85
CA GLN A 195 12.54 13.84 -26.37
C GLN A 195 11.74 15.10 -26.77
N ALA A 196 11.27 15.17 -28.02
CA ALA A 196 10.45 16.28 -28.50
C ALA A 196 9.11 16.35 -27.76
N ALA A 197 8.41 15.22 -27.61
CA ALA A 197 7.17 15.10 -26.84
C ALA A 197 7.36 15.54 -25.37
N LEU A 198 8.45 15.11 -24.72
CA LEU A 198 8.81 15.58 -23.38
C LEU A 198 9.05 17.08 -23.32
N GLY A 199 9.70 17.66 -24.33
CA GLY A 199 9.88 19.11 -24.45
C GLY A 199 8.55 19.85 -24.48
N ILE A 200 7.62 19.40 -25.33
CA ILE A 200 6.27 19.96 -25.47
C ILE A 200 5.51 19.88 -24.15
N VAL A 201 5.45 18.70 -23.52
CA VAL A 201 4.72 18.51 -22.26
C VAL A 201 5.33 19.35 -21.13
N LYS A 202 6.67 19.47 -21.07
CA LYS A 202 7.34 20.36 -20.11
C LYS A 202 7.03 21.82 -20.39
N GLU A 203 6.98 22.27 -21.64
CA GLU A 203 6.60 23.64 -21.99
C GLU A 203 5.15 23.93 -21.57
N VAL A 204 4.22 23.02 -21.84
CA VAL A 204 2.82 23.11 -21.40
C VAL A 204 2.72 23.19 -19.88
N ALA A 205 3.49 22.38 -19.16
CA ALA A 205 3.57 22.38 -17.70
C ALA A 205 4.19 23.67 -17.16
N ASN A 206 5.27 24.17 -17.76
CA ASN A 206 5.95 25.40 -17.34
C ASN A 206 5.07 26.63 -17.60
N HIS A 207 4.43 26.71 -18.77
CA HIS A 207 3.48 27.78 -19.06
C HIS A 207 2.25 27.73 -18.15
N ALA A 208 1.88 26.55 -17.63
CA ALA A 208 0.90 26.44 -16.54
C ALA A 208 1.47 26.89 -15.18
N ASN A 209 2.72 26.53 -14.87
CA ASN A 209 3.40 26.84 -13.60
C ASN A 209 3.75 28.33 -13.44
N ASP A 210 4.09 29.04 -14.52
CA ASP A 210 4.47 30.46 -14.51
C ASP A 210 3.27 31.38 -14.21
N ILE A 211 2.06 30.85 -14.33
CA ILE A 211 0.81 31.62 -14.21
C ILE A 211 0.07 31.31 -12.89
N MET A 212 0.43 30.23 -12.20
CA MET A 212 -0.06 29.92 -10.86
C MET A 212 0.73 30.76 -9.84
N LYS A 213 0.08 31.76 -9.24
CA LYS A 213 0.69 32.62 -8.21
C LYS A 213 1.24 31.77 -7.07
N GLN A 214 2.42 32.17 -6.60
CA GLN A 214 3.31 31.57 -5.60
C GLN A 214 2.72 31.17 -4.22
N GLY A 215 1.41 31.24 -4.01
CA GLY A 215 0.77 31.03 -2.72
C GLY A 215 -0.15 29.81 -2.62
N ASP A 216 -0.46 29.12 -3.72
CA ASP A 216 -1.48 28.09 -3.67
C ASP A 216 -0.92 26.71 -3.32
N ASN A 217 -1.44 26.16 -2.24
CA ASN A 217 -1.17 24.80 -1.75
C ASN A 217 -1.06 23.77 -2.88
N PHE A 218 -1.98 23.85 -3.84
CA PHE A 218 -2.04 22.95 -4.98
C PHE A 218 -0.79 23.01 -5.88
N GLN A 219 -0.23 24.20 -6.12
CA GLN A 219 1.04 24.37 -6.85
C GLN A 219 2.17 23.65 -6.11
N LYS A 220 2.20 23.69 -4.78
CA LYS A 220 3.19 22.95 -3.99
C LYS A 220 2.98 21.44 -4.07
N LEU A 221 1.74 20.95 -4.03
CA LEU A 221 1.48 19.51 -4.22
C LEU A 221 1.99 19.02 -5.59
N ILE A 222 1.75 19.79 -6.66
CA ILE A 222 2.22 19.46 -8.02
C ILE A 222 3.74 19.54 -8.11
N GLN A 223 4.36 20.57 -7.53
CA GLN A 223 5.82 20.69 -7.51
C GLN A 223 6.47 19.48 -6.81
N VAL A 224 5.91 19.03 -5.68
CA VAL A 224 6.38 17.82 -5.00
C VAL A 224 6.15 16.58 -5.87
N GLN A 225 4.96 16.41 -6.44
CA GLN A 225 4.63 15.30 -7.35
C GLN A 225 5.65 15.16 -8.50
N CYS A 226 5.97 16.25 -9.19
CA CYS A 226 6.91 16.25 -10.33
C CYS A 226 8.36 15.97 -9.92
N ARG A 227 8.71 16.22 -8.65
CA ARG A 227 10.05 15.96 -8.09
C ARG A 227 10.22 14.51 -7.62
N LEU A 228 9.14 13.74 -7.48
CA LEU A 228 9.20 12.34 -7.05
C LEU A 228 9.28 11.36 -8.23
N ASN A 229 10.04 10.28 -8.03
CA ASN A 229 10.07 9.13 -8.93
C ASN A 229 8.99 8.12 -8.55
N GLY A 230 8.40 7.48 -9.57
CA GLY A 230 7.39 6.44 -9.40
C GLY A 230 5.98 6.99 -9.27
N HIS A 231 4.98 6.11 -9.43
CA HIS A 231 3.57 6.46 -9.34
C HIS A 231 3.13 6.60 -7.88
N HIS A 232 3.27 7.80 -7.32
CA HIS A 232 2.81 8.13 -5.98
C HIS A 232 1.81 9.28 -6.06
N GLU A 233 0.61 9.13 -5.52
CA GLU A 233 -0.41 10.18 -5.57
C GLU A 233 -0.23 11.18 -4.42
N ILE A 234 0.48 12.28 -4.68
CA ILE A 234 0.69 13.36 -3.70
C ILE A 234 -0.49 14.32 -3.71
N VAL A 235 -1.03 14.61 -4.88
CA VAL A 235 -2.11 15.58 -5.09
C VAL A 235 -3.45 14.95 -4.70
N LEU A 236 -3.80 15.04 -3.41
CA LEU A 236 -5.05 14.53 -2.87
C LEU A 236 -6.00 15.64 -2.43
N PRO A 237 -7.32 15.40 -2.51
CA PRO A 237 -8.35 16.23 -1.87
C PRO A 237 -8.03 16.58 -0.42
N GLY A 238 -8.09 17.87 -0.07
CA GLY A 238 -7.91 18.34 1.31
C GLY A 238 -6.49 18.20 1.87
N ARG A 239 -5.54 17.64 1.11
CA ARG A 239 -4.13 17.63 1.49
C ARG A 239 -3.54 19.03 1.34
N VAL A 240 -2.81 19.47 2.36
CA VAL A 240 -2.17 20.78 2.38
C VAL A 240 -0.68 20.62 2.66
N PHE A 241 0.16 21.19 1.79
CA PHE A 241 1.59 21.31 1.98
C PHE A 241 1.88 22.28 3.12
N LEU A 242 2.73 21.88 4.06
CA LEU A 242 3.09 22.68 5.23
C LEU A 242 4.57 23.07 5.23
N LYS A 243 5.47 22.13 4.96
CA LYS A 243 6.91 22.39 5.05
C LYS A 243 7.71 21.40 4.21
N GLU A 244 8.86 21.84 3.68
CA GLU A 244 9.86 20.95 3.09
C GLU A 244 11.27 21.33 3.54
N GLY A 245 12.19 20.36 3.50
CA GLY A 245 13.62 20.61 3.73
C GLY A 245 14.41 19.33 3.91
N VAL A 246 15.74 19.48 3.94
CA VAL A 246 16.66 18.35 4.11
C VAL A 246 16.99 18.20 5.59
N LEU A 247 16.81 17.00 6.12
CA LEU A 247 17.24 16.64 7.48
C LEU A 247 18.13 15.40 7.46
N MET A 248 18.99 15.29 8.45
CA MET A 248 19.84 14.12 8.64
C MET A 248 19.07 13.03 9.39
N LYS A 249 18.68 11.98 8.70
CA LYS A 249 17.94 10.85 9.29
C LYS A 249 18.91 9.78 9.77
N LEU A 250 18.81 9.39 11.05
CA LEU A 250 19.54 8.24 11.57
C LEU A 250 19.03 6.96 10.90
N SER A 251 19.93 6.30 10.17
CA SER A 251 19.66 5.06 9.47
C SER A 251 20.63 4.00 9.97
N ARG A 252 20.10 3.04 10.74
CA ARG A 252 20.87 2.04 11.50
C ARG A 252 21.81 2.73 12.50
N LYS A 253 23.01 3.13 12.07
CA LYS A 253 24.04 3.75 12.90
C LYS A 253 24.64 5.03 12.30
N VAL A 254 24.15 5.46 11.13
CA VAL A 254 24.75 6.57 10.38
C VAL A 254 23.67 7.60 10.05
N MET A 255 24.01 8.88 10.24
CA MET A 255 23.20 10.00 9.80
C MET A 255 23.27 10.16 8.29
N GLN A 256 22.12 10.29 7.64
CA GLN A 256 22.04 10.32 6.17
C GLN A 256 21.08 11.42 5.73
N PRO A 257 21.45 12.26 4.73
CA PRO A 257 20.59 13.34 4.27
C PRO A 257 19.35 12.77 3.59
N ARG A 258 18.18 13.25 3.98
CA ARG A 258 16.89 12.90 3.38
C ARG A 258 16.07 14.17 3.21
N MET A 259 15.40 14.28 2.07
CA MET A 259 14.46 15.38 1.83
C MET A 259 13.11 14.99 2.42
N PHE A 260 12.58 15.83 3.30
CA PHE A 260 11.28 15.66 3.96
C PHE A 260 10.27 16.64 3.40
N PHE A 261 9.02 16.19 3.29
CA PHE A 261 7.89 17.04 2.96
C PHE A 261 6.76 16.72 3.95
N LEU A 262 6.35 17.74 4.69
CA LEU A 262 5.27 17.68 5.67
C LEU A 262 3.99 18.23 5.03
N PHE A 263 2.94 17.44 5.11
CA PHE A 263 1.57 17.82 4.77
C PHE A 263 0.70 17.77 6.03
N ASN A 264 -0.51 18.29 5.93
CA ASN A 264 -1.49 18.30 7.01
C ASN A 264 -2.00 16.91 7.44
N ASP A 265 -1.74 15.86 6.67
CA ASP A 265 -2.17 14.47 6.94
C ASP A 265 -1.01 13.47 6.99
N THR A 266 0.14 13.81 6.39
CA THR A 266 1.28 12.91 6.27
C THR A 266 2.65 13.61 6.30
N LEU A 267 3.66 12.90 6.81
CA LEU A 267 5.07 13.25 6.68
C LEU A 267 5.74 12.25 5.73
N LEU A 268 6.24 12.73 4.59
CA LEU A 268 6.98 11.90 3.63
C LEU A 268 8.47 12.21 3.67
N TYR A 269 9.29 11.20 3.33
CA TYR A 269 10.73 11.39 3.17
C TYR A 269 11.30 10.59 2.02
N THR A 270 12.38 11.11 1.44
CA THR A 270 12.91 10.65 0.17
C THR A 270 14.44 10.59 0.16
N THR A 271 14.98 9.86 -0.80
CA THR A 271 16.42 9.77 -1.09
C THR A 271 16.68 10.42 -2.45
N PRO A 272 17.65 11.34 -2.56
CA PRO A 272 17.99 11.97 -3.84
C PRO A 272 18.50 10.93 -4.85
N VAL A 273 18.19 11.15 -6.13
CA VAL A 273 18.62 10.33 -7.27
C VAL A 273 19.45 11.21 -8.22
N GLN A 274 20.38 10.61 -8.97
CA GLN A 274 21.32 11.31 -9.87
C GLN A 274 20.63 12.21 -10.91
N SER A 275 19.37 11.95 -11.27
CA SER A 275 18.58 12.76 -12.21
C SER A 275 18.08 14.10 -11.64
N GLY A 276 18.37 14.44 -10.38
CA GLY A 276 17.80 15.59 -9.69
C GLY A 276 16.38 15.36 -9.13
N GLN A 277 15.82 14.16 -9.34
CA GLN A 277 14.55 13.73 -8.75
C GLN A 277 14.77 12.97 -7.43
N PHE A 278 13.69 12.72 -6.70
CA PHE A 278 13.70 12.07 -5.39
C PHE A 278 12.98 10.72 -5.44
N LYS A 279 13.62 9.67 -4.91
CA LYS A 279 12.97 8.38 -4.68
C LYS A 279 12.21 8.40 -3.35
N LEU A 280 10.90 8.17 -3.37
CA LEU A 280 10.10 8.07 -2.15
C LEU A 280 10.56 6.86 -1.31
N ASN A 281 10.83 7.09 -0.02
CA ASN A 281 11.16 6.01 0.92
C ASN A 281 9.95 5.57 1.74
N ASN A 282 9.19 6.53 2.29
CA ASN A 282 7.93 6.25 2.97
C ASN A 282 7.06 7.51 3.08
N MET A 283 5.76 7.28 3.28
CA MET A 283 4.73 8.29 3.58
C MET A 283 4.07 7.89 4.90
N LEU A 284 4.31 8.65 5.97
CA LEU A 284 3.88 8.30 7.33
C LEU A 284 2.64 9.12 7.69
N SER A 285 1.53 8.48 8.05
CA SER A 285 0.36 9.21 8.54
C SER A 285 0.69 9.96 9.83
N LEU A 286 0.16 11.18 9.99
CA LEU A 286 0.23 11.92 11.25
C LEU A 286 -0.66 11.31 12.35
N ALA A 287 -1.54 10.35 12.01
CA ALA A 287 -2.40 9.68 12.96
C ALA A 287 -1.58 8.93 14.02
N GLY A 288 -1.69 9.36 15.28
CA GLY A 288 -0.96 8.76 16.39
C GLY A 288 0.55 9.01 16.36
N MET A 289 1.01 9.92 15.51
CA MET A 289 2.41 10.37 15.49
C MET A 289 2.69 11.26 16.71
N LYS A 290 3.92 11.19 17.21
CA LYS A 290 4.46 12.10 18.23
C LYS A 290 5.83 12.59 17.76
N VAL A 291 6.15 13.80 18.19
CA VAL A 291 7.44 14.44 17.95
C VAL A 291 7.97 14.95 19.29
N SER A 292 9.25 14.70 19.59
CA SER A 292 9.85 15.07 20.87
C SER A 292 11.34 15.43 20.74
N LYS A 293 11.85 16.20 21.70
CA LYS A 293 13.29 16.46 21.86
C LYS A 293 13.93 15.36 22.73
N PRO A 294 15.17 14.92 22.43
CA PRO A 294 15.90 14.03 23.33
C PRO A 294 16.14 14.70 24.69
N SER A 295 16.10 13.93 25.77
CA SER A 295 16.31 14.44 27.14
C SER A 295 17.77 14.78 27.47
N GLN A 296 18.72 14.43 26.60
CA GLN A 296 20.15 14.61 26.83
C GLN A 296 20.69 15.81 26.04
N GLU A 297 21.38 16.72 26.73
CA GLU A 297 21.96 17.93 26.12
C GLU A 297 23.03 17.64 25.06
N ALA A 298 23.58 16.43 24.99
CA ALA A 298 24.55 16.07 23.94
C ALA A 298 23.95 16.02 22.52
N PHE A 299 22.61 16.04 22.40
CA PHE A 299 21.89 15.88 21.12
C PHE A 299 21.01 17.11 20.80
N GLN A 300 21.56 18.31 21.00
CA GLN A 300 20.80 19.57 20.84
C GLN A 300 20.26 19.83 19.43
N ASN A 301 20.72 19.13 18.39
CA ASN A 301 20.18 19.33 17.05
C ASN A 301 19.20 18.21 16.63
N GLU A 302 18.91 17.28 17.53
CA GLU A 302 18.10 16.10 17.22
C GLU A 302 16.64 16.25 17.67
N LEU A 303 15.74 15.61 16.93
CA LEU A 303 14.34 15.41 17.28
C LEU A 303 13.94 13.97 16.93
N THR A 304 13.02 13.41 17.72
CA THR A 304 12.54 12.05 17.54
C THR A 304 11.15 12.07 16.94
N ILE A 305 10.97 11.31 15.85
CA ILE A 305 9.66 11.02 15.27
C ILE A 305 9.23 9.63 15.71
N GLU A 306 8.09 9.56 16.38
CA GLU A 306 7.44 8.31 16.78
C GLU A 306 6.11 8.19 16.05
N SER A 307 6.02 7.30 15.05
CA SER A 307 4.75 7.04 14.35
C SER A 307 4.31 5.59 14.53
N VAL A 308 3.07 5.28 14.16
CA VAL A 308 2.51 3.92 14.22
C VAL A 308 3.30 2.93 13.37
N GLU A 309 3.82 3.38 12.23
CA GLU A 309 4.49 2.52 11.26
C GLU A 309 6.01 2.47 11.46
N ARG A 310 6.63 3.63 11.71
CA ARG A 310 8.09 3.77 11.83
C ARG A 310 8.49 4.91 12.75
N SER A 311 9.49 4.66 13.61
CA SER A 311 10.11 5.68 14.44
C SER A 311 11.58 5.86 14.07
N PHE A 312 12.07 7.10 14.10
CA PHE A 312 13.47 7.44 13.79
C PHE A 312 13.86 8.79 14.37
N ILE A 313 15.17 9.01 14.45
CA ILE A 313 15.78 10.26 14.88
C ILE A 313 16.14 11.07 13.64
N LEU A 314 15.83 12.37 13.68
CA LEU A 314 16.25 13.37 12.73
C LEU A 314 17.20 14.35 13.41
N SER A 315 18.14 14.89 12.66
CA SER A 315 19.01 15.97 13.09
C SER A 315 18.94 17.11 12.08
N GLY A 316 18.69 18.31 12.58
CA GLY A 316 18.83 19.55 11.84
C GLY A 316 20.28 20.02 11.79
N SER A 317 20.57 20.94 10.89
CA SER A 317 21.86 21.63 10.80
C SER A 317 22.12 22.53 12.01
N SER A 318 21.05 22.97 12.70
CA SER A 318 21.11 23.75 13.93
C SER A 318 19.94 23.44 14.87
N ALA A 319 20.07 23.86 16.14
CA ALA A 319 18.99 23.79 17.13
C ALA A 319 17.75 24.60 16.69
N VAL A 320 17.95 25.67 15.92
CA VAL A 320 16.89 26.51 15.35
C VAL A 320 16.12 25.74 14.28
N GLU A 321 16.81 25.12 13.33
CA GLU A 321 16.16 24.29 12.30
C GLU A 321 15.42 23.10 12.94
N ARG A 322 16.03 22.46 13.95
CA ARG A 322 15.37 21.41 14.74
C ARG A 322 14.07 21.92 15.36
N ASP A 323 14.07 23.08 16.00
CA ASP A 323 12.90 23.64 16.68
C ASP A 323 11.78 24.03 15.72
N ASP A 324 12.13 24.66 14.60
CA ASP A 324 11.21 25.00 13.52
C ASP A 324 10.53 23.75 12.93
N TRP A 325 11.29 22.66 12.70
CA TRP A 325 10.70 21.38 12.29
C TRP A 325 9.86 20.72 13.39
N LEU A 326 10.31 20.77 14.64
CA LEU A 326 9.57 20.23 15.78
C LEU A 326 8.19 20.91 15.91
N GLU A 327 8.19 22.24 15.85
CA GLU A 327 6.99 23.07 15.94
C GLU A 327 6.03 22.80 14.77
N ALA A 328 6.54 22.79 13.54
CA ALA A 328 5.74 22.52 12.35
C ALA A 328 5.08 21.13 12.40
N ILE A 329 5.83 20.09 12.75
CA ILE A 329 5.31 18.72 12.85
C ILE A 329 4.32 18.61 14.01
N SER A 330 4.63 19.18 15.17
CA SER A 330 3.74 19.15 16.35
C SER A 330 2.40 19.83 16.06
N THR A 331 2.45 21.01 15.43
CA THR A 331 1.27 21.76 15.00
C THR A 331 0.43 20.96 14.00
N ALA A 332 1.06 20.37 12.99
CA ALA A 332 0.38 19.54 12.01
C ALA A 332 -0.32 18.33 12.64
N ILE A 333 0.34 17.64 13.58
CA ILE A 333 -0.24 16.50 14.31
C ILE A 333 -1.45 16.94 15.15
N ASN A 334 -1.32 18.06 15.86
CA ASN A 334 -2.39 18.58 16.71
C ASN A 334 -3.61 18.99 15.88
N ASP A 335 -3.41 19.69 14.76
CA ASP A 335 -4.48 20.10 13.86
C ASP A 335 -5.16 18.91 13.18
N TYR A 336 -4.37 17.92 12.74
CA TYR A 336 -4.88 16.67 12.19
C TYR A 336 -5.75 15.92 13.21
N THR A 337 -5.27 15.83 14.46
CA THR A 337 -5.99 15.17 15.56
C THR A 337 -7.28 15.92 15.90
N ARG A 338 -7.23 17.26 15.99
CA ARG A 338 -8.40 18.11 16.26
C ARG A 338 -9.48 17.95 15.19
N LYS A 339 -9.10 18.01 13.91
CA LYS A 339 -10.02 17.78 12.78
C LYS A 339 -10.64 16.38 12.85
N LYS A 340 -9.84 15.35 13.16
CA LYS A 340 -10.36 13.99 13.28
C LYS A 340 -11.34 13.84 14.46
N ILE A 341 -11.08 14.49 15.59
CA ILE A 341 -11.99 14.51 16.74
C ILE A 341 -13.29 15.26 16.39
N SER A 342 -13.23 16.40 15.69
CA SER A 342 -14.45 17.13 15.30
C SER A 342 -15.36 16.32 14.37
N PHE A 343 -14.80 15.40 13.57
CA PHE A 343 -15.58 14.46 12.75
C PHE A 343 -16.15 13.27 13.54
N ILE A 344 -15.54 12.91 14.68
CA ILE A 344 -16.01 11.81 15.54
C ILE A 344 -17.03 12.31 16.58
N SER A 345 -16.96 13.59 16.96
CA SER A 345 -17.79 14.20 18.01
C SER A 345 -19.29 14.34 17.66
N SER A 346 -19.74 13.85 16.50
CA SER A 346 -21.17 13.67 16.19
C SER A 346 -21.75 12.35 16.71
N LYS A 347 -20.93 11.47 17.31
CA LYS A 347 -21.40 10.30 18.05
C LYS A 347 -20.66 10.15 19.38
N THR A 348 -21.40 10.51 20.44
CA THR A 348 -21.22 10.13 21.84
C THR A 348 -20.33 11.04 22.70
N LEU A 349 -20.99 12.01 23.35
CA LEU A 349 -20.61 12.53 24.66
C LEU A 349 -20.84 11.43 25.71
N GLU A 350 -19.85 11.17 26.57
CA GLU A 350 -19.99 11.24 28.03
C GLU A 350 -18.68 10.87 28.76
N GLU A 351 -18.45 11.60 29.85
CA GLU A 351 -17.59 11.33 31.01
C GLU A 351 -16.11 11.80 31.08
N THR A 352 -16.01 12.96 31.75
CA THR A 352 -15.10 13.34 32.85
C THR A 352 -13.67 13.73 32.56
N GLY A 353 -13.36 14.99 32.90
CA GLY A 353 -12.02 15.50 33.07
C GLY A 353 -11.50 15.32 34.50
N SER A 354 -10.19 15.16 34.60
CA SER A 354 -9.36 15.54 35.76
C SER A 354 -7.89 15.54 35.31
N GLU A 355 -7.19 16.63 35.61
CA GLU A 355 -5.75 16.78 35.43
C GLU A 355 -4.97 15.96 36.47
N ASP A 356 -3.91 15.23 36.05
CA ASP A 356 -2.55 15.21 36.63
C ASP A 356 -1.78 13.87 36.42
N SER A 357 -0.47 14.04 36.18
CA SER A 357 0.70 13.15 36.37
C SER A 357 0.75 11.69 35.85
N GLY A 358 1.52 11.49 34.75
CA GLY A 358 2.32 10.29 34.51
C GLY A 358 1.67 9.12 33.73
N SER A 359 1.96 9.03 32.43
CA SER A 359 1.93 7.83 31.56
C SER A 359 0.71 6.89 31.71
N GLY A 360 -0.11 6.74 30.68
CA GLY A 360 0.34 5.95 29.55
C GLY A 360 -0.79 5.03 29.11
N ALA A 361 -0.93 4.86 27.79
CA ALA A 361 -1.87 3.91 27.24
C ALA A 361 -1.63 2.52 27.87
N PRO A 362 -2.68 1.68 28.03
CA PRO A 362 -2.57 0.33 28.59
C PRO A 362 -1.34 -0.41 28.06
N LEU A 363 -0.57 -1.09 28.92
CA LEU A 363 0.57 -1.90 28.48
C LEU A 363 0.11 -2.84 27.35
N GLY A 364 0.78 -2.80 26.20
CA GLY A 364 0.39 -3.58 25.01
C GLY A 364 -0.63 -2.91 24.07
N SER A 365 -1.17 -1.74 24.39
CA SER A 365 -2.03 -0.93 23.50
C SER A 365 -1.28 -0.03 22.53
N LYS A 366 0.02 0.23 22.79
CA LYS A 366 0.93 1.00 21.92
C LYS A 366 2.29 0.31 21.81
N ALA A 367 2.98 0.52 20.69
CA ALA A 367 4.33 -0.01 20.49
C ALA A 367 5.31 0.65 21.47
N PRO A 368 6.15 -0.12 22.18
CA PRO A 368 7.11 0.44 23.13
C PRO A 368 8.36 0.97 22.42
N ILE A 369 9.06 1.89 23.06
CA ILE A 369 10.39 2.34 22.62
C ILE A 369 11.40 1.21 22.91
N TRP A 370 12.09 0.74 21.87
CA TRP A 370 13.10 -0.31 22.02
C TRP A 370 14.44 0.26 22.49
N ILE A 371 14.98 -0.31 23.55
CA ILE A 371 16.32 0.07 24.01
C ILE A 371 17.36 -0.54 23.05
N PRO A 372 18.28 0.26 22.48
CA PRO A 372 19.31 -0.23 21.59
C PRO A 372 20.23 -1.28 22.25
N ASP A 373 20.54 -2.35 21.53
CA ASP A 373 21.39 -3.46 22.02
C ASP A 373 22.74 -3.04 22.63
N PRO A 374 23.49 -2.06 22.07
CA PRO A 374 24.76 -1.62 22.66
C PRO A 374 24.62 -0.97 24.04
N ARG A 375 23.42 -0.47 24.37
CA ARG A 375 23.11 0.15 25.67
C ARG A 375 22.68 -0.87 26.73
N ALA A 376 22.56 -2.15 26.35
CA ALA A 376 22.16 -3.24 27.23
C ALA A 376 23.28 -4.30 27.28
N THR A 377 24.17 -4.19 28.26
CA THR A 377 25.24 -5.18 28.52
C THR A 377 24.72 -6.38 29.31
N MET A 378 23.60 -6.23 30.01
CA MET A 378 22.96 -7.23 30.85
C MET A 378 21.43 -7.24 30.69
N CYS A 379 20.81 -8.37 31.02
CA CYS A 379 19.36 -8.52 31.02
C CYS A 379 18.72 -7.55 32.02
N MET A 380 17.75 -6.79 31.57
CA MET A 380 17.04 -5.80 32.40
C MET A 380 15.96 -6.42 33.32
N VAL A 381 16.00 -7.74 33.47
CA VAL A 381 15.17 -8.52 34.41
C VAL A 381 16.06 -9.35 35.34
N CYS A 382 16.94 -10.22 34.80
CA CYS A 382 17.84 -11.06 35.63
C CYS A 382 19.24 -10.52 35.87
N THR A 383 19.61 -9.36 35.31
CA THR A 383 20.97 -8.77 35.36
C THR A 383 22.12 -9.67 34.86
N CYS A 384 21.80 -10.87 34.39
CA CYS A 384 22.67 -11.80 33.68
C CYS A 384 23.28 -11.12 32.44
N GLU A 385 24.61 -11.22 32.28
CA GLU A 385 25.35 -10.60 31.17
C GLU A 385 25.04 -11.25 29.82
N PHE A 386 25.00 -10.43 28.78
CA PHE A 386 24.81 -10.93 27.42
C PHE A 386 26.15 -11.29 26.77
N THR A 387 26.29 -12.55 26.37
CA THR A 387 27.46 -13.10 25.66
C THR A 387 27.07 -13.61 24.27
N LEU A 388 28.01 -14.17 23.49
CA LEU A 388 27.70 -14.74 22.16
C LEU A 388 26.67 -15.89 22.23
N THR A 389 26.64 -16.64 23.33
CA THR A 389 25.66 -17.71 23.59
C THR A 389 24.41 -17.19 24.31
N TRP A 390 24.50 -16.06 25.03
CA TRP A 390 23.39 -15.41 25.73
C TRP A 390 22.83 -14.24 24.93
N ARG A 391 21.91 -14.54 24.01
CA ARG A 391 21.37 -13.57 23.05
C ARG A 391 20.40 -12.56 23.69
N ARG A 392 20.41 -11.34 23.15
CA ARG A 392 19.49 -10.24 23.50
C ARG A 392 18.11 -10.44 22.86
N HIS A 393 17.06 -10.16 23.61
CA HIS A 393 15.69 -10.15 23.10
C HIS A 393 14.92 -8.95 23.65
N HIS A 394 14.11 -8.29 22.81
CA HIS A 394 13.25 -7.21 23.29
C HIS A 394 11.88 -7.72 23.73
N CYS A 395 11.39 -7.18 24.84
CA CYS A 395 9.99 -7.32 25.23
C CYS A 395 9.12 -6.46 24.31
N ARG A 396 8.13 -7.06 23.62
CA ARG A 396 7.23 -6.32 22.72
C ARG A 396 6.19 -5.48 23.46
N ALA A 397 6.05 -5.62 24.78
CA ALA A 397 5.14 -4.81 25.59
C ALA A 397 5.83 -3.57 26.21
N CYS A 398 7.09 -3.69 26.64
CA CYS A 398 7.78 -2.61 27.36
C CYS A 398 9.13 -2.19 26.76
N GLY A 399 9.63 -2.86 25.72
CA GLY A 399 10.85 -2.46 25.00
C GLY A 399 12.18 -2.79 25.68
N LYS A 400 12.17 -3.30 26.92
CA LYS A 400 13.36 -3.76 27.66
C LYS A 400 14.11 -4.88 26.93
N VAL A 401 15.44 -4.90 27.06
CA VAL A 401 16.31 -5.99 26.59
C VAL A 401 16.44 -7.05 27.68
N VAL A 402 16.05 -8.27 27.34
CA VAL A 402 15.90 -9.41 28.25
C VAL A 402 16.50 -10.68 27.64
N CYS A 403 16.90 -11.62 28.48
CA CYS A 403 17.37 -12.93 28.03
C CYS A 403 16.19 -13.86 27.66
N GLN A 404 16.52 -15.01 27.07
CA GLN A 404 15.52 -16.01 26.68
C GLN A 404 14.70 -16.48 27.89
N SER A 405 15.35 -16.72 29.04
CA SER A 405 14.71 -17.19 30.27
C SER A 405 13.75 -16.18 30.90
N CYS A 406 14.02 -14.87 30.77
CA CYS A 406 13.16 -13.80 31.30
C CYS A 406 12.06 -13.35 30.31
N SER A 407 11.91 -14.05 29.19
CA SER A 407 10.95 -13.73 28.14
C SER A 407 10.44 -14.97 27.42
N SER A 408 10.29 -16.07 28.16
CA SER A 408 9.75 -17.33 27.63
C SER A 408 8.29 -17.21 27.21
N ASN A 409 7.57 -16.22 27.75
CA ASN A 409 6.15 -16.03 27.55
C ASN A 409 5.80 -15.13 26.35
N LYS A 410 4.62 -15.36 25.78
CA LYS A 410 4.02 -14.53 24.72
C LYS A 410 2.63 -14.08 25.16
N HIS A 411 2.24 -12.86 24.80
CA HIS A 411 0.90 -12.33 25.05
C HIS A 411 0.37 -11.59 23.83
N CYS A 412 -0.96 -11.54 23.67
CA CYS A 412 -1.61 -10.71 22.67
C CYS A 412 -1.43 -9.23 23.01
N LEU A 413 -0.95 -8.43 22.06
CA LEU A 413 -0.81 -6.98 22.22
C LEU A 413 -1.75 -6.28 21.24
N GLU A 414 -2.56 -5.36 21.75
CA GLU A 414 -3.58 -4.63 21.01
C GLU A 414 -2.98 -3.82 19.84
N TYR A 415 -1.81 -3.18 20.03
CA TYR A 415 -1.13 -2.46 18.92
C TYR A 415 -0.64 -3.38 17.79
N LEU A 416 -0.53 -4.69 18.06
CA LEU A 416 -0.22 -5.72 17.07
C LEU A 416 -1.49 -6.45 16.60
N LYS A 417 -2.66 -5.79 16.62
CA LYS A 417 -3.95 -6.40 16.24
C LYS A 417 -4.22 -7.69 17.03
N ASN A 418 -3.90 -7.68 18.33
CA ASN A 418 -4.02 -8.83 19.24
C ASN A 418 -3.19 -10.07 18.83
N GLN A 419 -2.09 -9.89 18.09
CA GLN A 419 -1.15 -10.98 17.79
C GLN A 419 -0.27 -11.33 19.00
N LEU A 420 0.05 -12.61 19.13
CA LEU A 420 0.96 -13.15 20.16
C LEU A 420 2.39 -12.67 19.92
N ALA A 421 2.89 -11.83 20.83
CA ALA A 421 4.24 -11.30 20.79
C ALA A 421 5.00 -11.63 22.07
N ARG A 422 6.33 -11.80 21.96
CA ARG A 422 7.21 -12.10 23.10
C ARG A 422 7.16 -10.96 24.12
N VAL A 423 6.90 -11.27 25.37
CA VAL A 423 6.89 -10.31 26.47
C VAL A 423 7.80 -10.84 27.59
N CYS A 424 8.37 -9.94 28.39
CA CYS A 424 9.06 -10.38 29.59
C CYS A 424 8.05 -10.90 30.63
N ASP A 425 8.51 -11.69 31.58
CA ASP A 425 7.63 -12.34 32.55
C ASP A 425 6.84 -11.34 33.40
N GLN A 426 7.45 -10.19 33.73
CA GLN A 426 6.78 -9.07 34.40
C GLN A 426 5.59 -8.54 33.58
N CYS A 427 5.79 -8.30 32.27
CA CYS A 427 4.72 -7.84 31.39
C CYS A 427 3.64 -8.90 31.19
N PHE A 428 4.02 -10.18 31.16
CA PHE A 428 3.07 -11.28 31.01
C PHE A 428 2.07 -11.33 32.19
N ILE A 429 2.55 -11.19 33.42
CA ILE A 429 1.71 -11.19 34.63
C ILE A 429 0.71 -10.02 34.59
N VAL A 430 1.18 -8.80 34.28
CA VAL A 430 0.35 -7.60 34.21
C VAL A 430 -0.73 -7.72 33.13
N LEU A 431 -0.35 -8.21 31.95
CA LEU A 431 -1.29 -8.41 30.83
C LEU A 431 -2.35 -9.48 31.16
N GLN A 432 -1.96 -10.57 31.83
CA GLN A 432 -2.86 -11.65 32.21
C GLN A 432 -3.88 -11.23 33.28
N GLN A 433 -3.47 -10.39 34.24
CA GLN A 433 -4.37 -9.85 35.27
C GLN A 433 -5.44 -8.94 34.66
N ARG A 434 -5.09 -8.14 33.64
CA ARG A 434 -6.05 -7.27 32.93
C ARG A 434 -7.08 -8.07 32.12
N SER A 435 -6.70 -9.21 31.56
CA SER A 435 -7.63 -10.08 30.81
C SER A 435 -8.70 -10.76 31.69
N LYS A 436 -8.50 -10.85 33.02
CA LYS A 436 -9.45 -11.47 33.95
C LYS A 436 -10.55 -10.52 34.46
N MET A 437 -10.42 -9.20 34.26
CA MET A 437 -11.34 -8.19 34.80
C MET A 437 -12.59 -7.91 33.93
N CYS A 438 -12.78 -8.62 32.81
CA CYS A 438 -13.96 -8.46 31.96
C CYS A 438 -15.12 -9.29 32.52
N VAL A 439 -15.90 -8.69 33.45
CA VAL A 439 -17.20 -9.22 33.89
C VAL A 439 -18.29 -8.59 33.03
N CYS A 440 -19.00 -9.41 32.27
CA CYS A 440 -20.06 -9.00 31.35
C CYS A 440 -21.34 -8.65 32.12
N VAL A 441 -21.84 -7.42 31.98
CA VAL A 441 -23.17 -7.01 32.48
C VAL A 441 -24.22 -7.42 31.45
N CYS A 442 -24.83 -8.59 31.58
CA CYS A 442 -26.18 -8.84 31.05
C CYS A 442 -26.84 -10.05 31.74
N VAL A 443 -27.56 -9.80 32.83
CA VAL A 443 -28.68 -10.65 33.22
C VAL A 443 -29.94 -9.87 32.88
N LEU A 444 -30.63 -10.27 31.81
CA LEU A 444 -32.08 -10.52 31.81
C LEU A 444 -32.56 -10.85 30.39
N LYS A 445 -33.11 -12.07 30.28
CA LYS A 445 -34.13 -12.53 29.32
C LYS A 445 -33.68 -12.76 27.86
N ASN A 446 -33.19 -13.99 27.67
CA ASN A 446 -33.62 -14.91 26.60
C ASN A 446 -33.17 -14.66 25.14
N GLN A 447 -31.88 -14.40 24.91
CA GLN A 447 -31.19 -14.65 23.63
C GLN A 447 -29.73 -15.10 23.87
N LEU A 448 -29.19 -15.96 22.98
CA LEU A 448 -27.81 -16.48 22.99
C LEU A 448 -26.78 -15.34 23.13
N ALA A 449 -26.11 -15.23 24.27
CA ALA A 449 -25.00 -14.30 24.44
C ALA A 449 -23.69 -14.91 23.91
N ARG A 450 -22.97 -14.16 23.06
CA ARG A 450 -21.61 -14.49 22.62
C ARG A 450 -20.63 -14.37 23.79
N VAL A 451 -20.04 -15.50 24.19
CA VAL A 451 -18.85 -15.52 25.05
C VAL A 451 -17.67 -14.96 24.25
N CYS A 452 -16.82 -14.13 24.86
CA CYS A 452 -15.62 -13.62 24.18
C CYS A 452 -14.62 -14.76 23.89
N ASP A 453 -13.84 -14.64 22.81
CA ASP A 453 -12.92 -15.68 22.33
C ASP A 453 -11.92 -16.18 23.40
N GLN A 454 -11.62 -15.35 24.40
CA GLN A 454 -10.72 -15.70 25.50
C GLN A 454 -11.37 -16.62 26.54
N CYS A 455 -12.66 -16.42 26.86
CA CYS A 455 -13.41 -17.27 27.78
C CYS A 455 -13.77 -18.61 27.15
N PHE A 456 -13.93 -18.65 25.82
CA PHE A 456 -14.11 -19.89 25.06
C PHE A 456 -12.91 -20.85 25.21
N ILE A 457 -11.68 -20.31 25.18
CA ILE A 457 -10.45 -21.12 25.33
C ILE A 457 -10.30 -21.67 26.76
N VAL A 458 -10.65 -20.89 27.78
CA VAL A 458 -10.57 -21.34 29.19
C VAL A 458 -11.60 -22.43 29.50
N LEU A 459 -12.81 -22.33 28.93
CA LEU A 459 -13.84 -23.37 29.06
C LEU A 459 -13.45 -24.66 28.33
N GLN A 460 -12.77 -24.55 27.18
CA GLN A 460 -12.28 -25.72 26.44
C GLN A 460 -11.18 -26.49 27.20
N GLN A 461 -10.33 -25.79 27.96
CA GLN A 461 -9.29 -26.42 28.79
C GLN A 461 -9.81 -27.07 30.08
N ARG A 462 -10.97 -26.64 30.61
CA ARG A 462 -11.61 -27.33 31.75
C ARG A 462 -12.33 -28.62 31.33
N SER A 463 -12.79 -28.71 30.08
CA SER A 463 -13.41 -29.92 29.53
C SER A 463 -12.44 -31.05 29.24
N GLU A 464 -11.12 -30.79 29.15
CA GLU A 464 -10.10 -31.81 28.85
C GLU A 464 -9.49 -32.45 30.11
N LYS A 465 -9.93 -32.06 31.32
CA LYS A 465 -9.49 -32.67 32.59
C LYS A 465 -10.48 -33.63 33.24
N ASP A 466 -11.75 -33.63 32.80
CA ASP A 466 -12.76 -34.60 33.26
C ASP A 466 -13.28 -35.35 32.03
N LEU A 467 -12.65 -36.49 31.70
CA LEU A 467 -13.20 -37.66 30.99
C LEU A 467 -12.04 -38.56 30.50
N SER A 468 -11.34 -39.19 31.44
CA SER A 468 -10.76 -40.52 31.19
C SER A 468 -11.54 -41.54 32.02
N ALA A 469 -12.66 -42.04 31.49
CA ALA A 469 -13.18 -43.36 31.87
C ALA A 469 -14.27 -43.82 30.89
N THR A 470 -13.99 -44.97 30.26
CA THR A 470 -14.92 -46.05 29.84
C THR A 470 -15.82 -45.93 28.60
N LEU A 471 -15.46 -46.76 27.60
CA LEU A 471 -16.24 -47.73 26.80
C LEU A 471 -17.18 -47.29 25.64
N SER A 472 -16.94 -47.94 24.49
CA SER A 472 -17.74 -48.05 23.24
C SER A 472 -18.99 -48.97 23.41
N PRO A 473 -19.79 -49.35 22.37
CA PRO A 473 -19.93 -48.87 20.98
C PRO A 473 -21.41 -48.67 20.50
N GLY A 474 -21.61 -47.98 19.37
CA GLY A 474 -22.78 -48.22 18.49
C GLY A 474 -23.54 -46.98 18.01
N GLY A 475 -23.86 -46.94 16.71
CA GLY A 475 -24.87 -46.04 16.14
C GLY A 475 -24.36 -45.16 14.98
N LYS A 476 -24.63 -45.60 13.75
CA LYS A 476 -24.40 -44.83 12.52
C LYS A 476 -25.33 -43.60 12.49
N SER A 477 -24.77 -42.40 12.34
CA SER A 477 -25.46 -41.31 11.66
C SER A 477 -24.45 -40.39 10.97
N SER A 478 -24.75 -40.08 9.72
CA SER A 478 -23.94 -39.30 8.80
C SER A 478 -23.89 -37.83 9.21
N PHE A 479 -22.71 -37.33 9.56
CA PHE A 479 -22.46 -35.89 9.59
C PHE A 479 -21.16 -35.57 8.86
N ALA A 480 -21.28 -34.67 7.88
CA ALA A 480 -20.22 -34.26 6.99
C ALA A 480 -19.02 -33.69 7.78
N PHE A 481 -17.83 -34.23 7.53
CA PHE A 481 -16.59 -33.67 8.05
C PHE A 481 -16.35 -32.27 7.46
N ALA A 482 -16.61 -31.24 8.25
CA ALA A 482 -15.97 -29.93 8.04
C ALA A 482 -14.45 -30.11 8.22
N ARG A 483 -13.69 -29.92 7.14
CA ARG A 483 -12.23 -30.03 7.15
C ARG A 483 -11.65 -29.01 8.14
N LYS A 484 -10.98 -29.50 9.18
CA LYS A 484 -10.08 -28.70 10.03
C LYS A 484 -9.02 -28.03 9.14
N THR A 485 -9.14 -26.73 8.93
CA THR A 485 -8.12 -25.92 8.27
C THR A 485 -6.96 -25.69 9.24
N LYS A 486 -5.76 -26.16 8.88
CA LYS A 486 -4.52 -25.83 9.59
C LYS A 486 -4.33 -24.30 9.59
N LYS A 487 -4.17 -23.69 10.76
CA LYS A 487 -3.93 -22.24 10.90
C LYS A 487 -2.52 -21.91 10.41
N ILE A 488 -2.45 -21.21 9.28
CA ILE A 488 -1.22 -20.68 8.67
C ILE A 488 -1.14 -19.19 9.05
N PRO A 489 0.04 -18.66 9.47
CA PRO A 489 0.22 -17.24 9.77
C PRO A 489 -0.20 -16.34 8.61
N ALA A 490 -0.91 -15.23 8.88
CA ALA A 490 -1.44 -14.32 7.85
C ALA A 490 -0.37 -13.81 6.86
N ALA A 491 0.85 -13.54 7.35
CA ALA A 491 1.98 -13.09 6.54
C ALA A 491 2.49 -14.11 5.50
N LEU A 492 2.17 -15.41 5.66
CA LEU A 492 2.52 -16.45 4.68
C LEU A 492 1.38 -16.74 3.69
N LYS A 493 0.20 -16.15 3.91
CA LYS A 493 -0.92 -16.17 2.96
C LYS A 493 -0.97 -14.96 2.05
N GLU A 494 -0.25 -13.88 2.36
CA GLU A 494 -0.20 -12.65 1.55
C GLU A 494 0.85 -12.71 0.42
N VAL A 495 1.38 -13.90 0.12
CA VAL A 495 2.17 -14.11 -1.09
C VAL A 495 1.19 -14.51 -2.18
N SER A 496 0.99 -13.65 -3.17
CA SER A 496 0.18 -13.96 -4.34
C SER A 496 0.84 -15.05 -5.19
N ALA A 497 0.02 -15.85 -5.87
CA ALA A 497 0.47 -16.85 -6.82
C ALA A 497 1.38 -16.28 -7.94
N ASN A 498 1.29 -14.96 -8.20
CA ASN A 498 2.04 -14.23 -9.23
C ASN A 498 3.06 -13.25 -8.65
N THR A 499 3.67 -13.55 -7.51
CA THR A 499 4.64 -12.64 -6.88
C THR A 499 5.93 -12.46 -7.70
N ASP A 500 6.32 -11.20 -7.96
CA ASP A 500 7.36 -10.81 -8.95
C ASP A 500 8.81 -11.20 -8.60
N ASN A 501 9.04 -11.63 -7.35
CA ASN A 501 10.33 -12.06 -6.80
C ASN A 501 10.29 -13.52 -6.31
N SER A 502 9.51 -14.35 -6.99
CA SER A 502 9.62 -15.81 -6.90
C SER A 502 10.80 -16.31 -7.74
N SER A 503 11.49 -17.34 -7.25
CA SER A 503 12.57 -18.02 -7.99
C SER A 503 12.02 -19.02 -9.00
N MET A 504 10.83 -19.56 -8.77
CA MET A 504 10.14 -20.44 -9.71
C MET A 504 8.63 -20.42 -9.44
N SER A 505 7.82 -20.47 -10.49
CA SER A 505 6.37 -20.67 -10.38
C SER A 505 5.83 -21.50 -11.55
N GLY A 506 4.68 -22.15 -11.37
CA GLY A 506 4.11 -23.00 -12.41
C GLY A 506 3.21 -24.12 -11.89
N TYR A 507 2.56 -24.81 -12.82
CA TYR A 507 1.76 -25.99 -12.50
C TYR A 507 2.64 -27.23 -12.28
N LEU A 508 2.34 -27.96 -11.22
CA LEU A 508 2.82 -29.32 -11.00
C LEU A 508 1.66 -30.21 -10.54
N GLN A 509 1.76 -31.50 -10.83
CA GLN A 509 0.92 -32.49 -10.16
C GLN A 509 1.60 -32.93 -8.86
N ARG A 510 0.87 -32.84 -7.74
CA ARG A 510 1.35 -33.26 -6.42
C ARG A 510 0.57 -34.44 -5.86
N SER A 511 1.27 -35.45 -5.37
CA SER A 511 0.70 -36.57 -4.60
C SER A 511 1.36 -36.71 -3.22
N LYS A 512 0.58 -37.23 -2.26
CA LYS A 512 0.99 -37.55 -0.88
C LYS A 512 0.97 -39.08 -0.72
N GLY A 513 2.12 -39.71 -0.54
CA GLY A 513 2.26 -41.17 -0.42
C GLY A 513 1.89 -41.93 -1.70
N ASN A 514 1.46 -43.20 -1.57
CA ASN A 514 1.18 -44.12 -2.69
C ASN A 514 -0.16 -43.87 -3.44
N LYS A 515 -0.69 -42.64 -3.44
CA LYS A 515 -1.95 -42.34 -4.13
C LYS A 515 -1.73 -42.16 -5.63
N LYS A 516 -2.44 -42.96 -6.46
CA LYS A 516 -2.29 -43.04 -7.92
C LYS A 516 -2.67 -41.78 -8.70
N GLN A 517 -3.47 -40.87 -8.15
CA GLN A 517 -3.87 -39.63 -8.83
C GLN A 517 -3.31 -38.40 -8.13
N GLY A 518 -2.38 -37.70 -8.79
CA GLY A 518 -1.84 -36.42 -8.36
C GLY A 518 -2.84 -35.29 -8.61
N LYS A 519 -2.81 -34.25 -7.76
CA LYS A 519 -3.61 -33.02 -7.97
C LYS A 519 -2.76 -31.99 -8.70
N ARG A 520 -3.24 -31.48 -9.83
CA ARG A 520 -2.63 -30.33 -10.53
C ARG A 520 -2.92 -29.07 -9.72
N LEU A 521 -1.86 -28.39 -9.29
CA LEU A 521 -1.91 -27.21 -8.44
C LEU A 521 -0.84 -26.23 -8.93
N TRP A 522 -1.03 -24.95 -8.64
CA TRP A 522 -0.03 -23.93 -8.92
C TRP A 522 0.92 -23.81 -7.74
N PHE A 523 2.23 -23.78 -8.02
CA PHE A 523 3.28 -23.70 -7.01
C PHE A 523 4.13 -22.46 -7.25
N VAL A 524 4.66 -21.90 -6.17
CA VAL A 524 5.58 -20.76 -6.20
C VAL A 524 6.68 -20.98 -5.17
N ILE A 525 7.94 -20.87 -5.56
CA ILE A 525 9.07 -20.81 -4.63
C ILE A 525 9.48 -19.35 -4.49
N LYS A 526 9.44 -18.81 -3.27
CA LYS A 526 9.91 -17.47 -2.95
C LYS A 526 10.57 -17.45 -1.59
N ASN A 527 11.73 -16.80 -1.47
CA ASN A 527 12.49 -16.69 -0.22
C ASN A 527 12.69 -18.04 0.50
N LYS A 528 13.02 -19.10 -0.27
CA LYS A 528 13.23 -20.48 0.24
C LYS A 528 11.97 -21.14 0.84
N VAL A 529 10.78 -20.66 0.48
CA VAL A 529 9.47 -21.21 0.88
C VAL A 529 8.68 -21.59 -0.36
N LEU A 530 8.10 -22.79 -0.36
CA LEU A 530 7.17 -23.27 -1.39
C LEU A 530 5.72 -22.95 -1.00
N TYR A 531 5.05 -22.16 -1.80
CA TYR A 531 3.63 -21.83 -1.69
C TYR A 531 2.80 -22.65 -2.69
N THR A 532 1.59 -23.05 -2.31
CA THR A 532 0.68 -23.81 -3.16
C THR A 532 -0.66 -23.10 -3.28
N TYR A 533 -1.23 -23.10 -4.48
CA TYR A 533 -2.47 -22.42 -4.84
C TYR A 533 -3.38 -23.35 -5.63
N ALA A 534 -4.68 -23.03 -5.67
CA ALA A 534 -5.61 -23.73 -6.55
C ALA A 534 -5.40 -23.29 -8.01
N ALA A 535 -5.16 -22.00 -8.22
CA ALA A 535 -4.94 -21.39 -9.52
C ALA A 535 -3.82 -20.33 -9.48
N SER A 536 -3.35 -19.90 -10.65
CA SER A 536 -2.31 -18.87 -10.81
C SER A 536 -2.77 -17.48 -10.39
N GLU A 537 -4.07 -17.22 -10.32
CA GLU A 537 -4.67 -15.91 -10.02
C GLU A 537 -4.93 -15.73 -8.52
N ASP A 538 -4.71 -16.77 -7.72
CA ASP A 538 -5.01 -16.76 -6.29
C ASP A 538 -4.12 -15.76 -5.54
N VAL A 539 -4.75 -14.79 -4.89
CA VAL A 539 -4.07 -13.80 -4.04
C VAL A 539 -3.60 -14.35 -2.70
N ALA A 540 -3.99 -15.60 -2.36
CA ALA A 540 -3.59 -16.24 -1.12
C ALA A 540 -3.25 -17.73 -1.25
N ALA A 541 -2.12 -18.11 -0.70
CA ALA A 541 -1.66 -19.50 -0.70
C ALA A 541 -2.57 -20.41 0.15
N LEU A 542 -2.90 -21.58 -0.39
CA LEU A 542 -3.57 -22.66 0.34
C LEU A 542 -2.65 -23.25 1.41
N GLU A 543 -1.37 -23.41 1.10
CA GLU A 543 -0.32 -23.83 2.02
C GLU A 543 1.01 -23.17 1.70
N SER A 544 1.86 -23.07 2.71
CA SER A 544 3.25 -22.59 2.62
C SER A 544 4.17 -23.58 3.34
N GLN A 545 5.27 -23.97 2.71
CA GLN A 545 6.21 -24.97 3.19
C GLN A 545 7.65 -24.44 3.07
N PRO A 546 8.33 -24.10 4.19
CA PRO A 546 9.75 -23.78 4.16
C PRO A 546 10.55 -24.97 3.61
N LEU A 547 11.48 -24.71 2.70
CA LEU A 547 12.28 -25.73 2.01
C LEU A 547 13.65 -25.98 2.66
N LEU A 548 14.10 -25.09 3.56
CA LEU A 548 15.33 -25.30 4.34
C LEU A 548 15.23 -26.60 5.15
N GLY A 549 16.18 -27.52 4.95
CA GLY A 549 16.22 -28.83 5.59
C GLY A 549 15.45 -29.95 4.87
N PHE A 550 14.87 -29.67 3.70
CA PHE A 550 14.36 -30.69 2.79
C PHE A 550 15.46 -31.19 1.84
N MET A 551 15.25 -32.37 1.24
CA MET A 551 16.15 -32.97 0.24
C MET A 551 15.34 -33.56 -0.92
N LEU A 552 15.88 -33.48 -2.13
CA LEU A 552 15.39 -34.23 -3.29
C LEU A 552 16.13 -35.56 -3.41
N LYS A 553 15.41 -36.64 -3.69
CA LYS A 553 16.00 -37.90 -4.16
C LYS A 553 15.51 -38.18 -5.56
N GLU A 554 16.44 -38.32 -6.48
CA GLU A 554 16.21 -38.83 -7.83
C GLU A 554 16.20 -40.36 -7.76
N GLU A 555 15.29 -41.04 -8.46
CA GLU A 555 15.33 -42.51 -8.52
C GLU A 555 16.58 -42.94 -9.30
N GLU A 556 17.42 -43.78 -8.71
CA GLU A 556 18.56 -44.39 -9.40
C GLU A 556 18.08 -45.31 -10.52
N GLU A 557 18.86 -45.34 -11.60
CA GLU A 557 18.61 -46.11 -12.81
C GLU A 557 18.55 -47.61 -12.49
N GLY A 558 17.33 -48.17 -12.46
CA GLY A 558 17.16 -49.59 -12.71
C GLY A 558 17.44 -49.84 -14.19
N ALA A 559 18.32 -50.79 -14.50
CA ALA A 559 18.80 -51.16 -15.83
C ALA A 559 17.65 -51.33 -16.87
N GLY A 560 17.34 -50.25 -17.57
CA GLY A 560 16.30 -50.14 -18.58
C GLY A 560 16.49 -48.86 -19.40
N PRO A 561 15.82 -48.73 -20.57
CA PRO A 561 16.05 -47.61 -21.49
C PRO A 561 15.73 -46.26 -20.83
N PRO A 562 16.34 -45.15 -21.30
CA PRO A 562 16.26 -43.86 -20.61
C PRO A 562 14.84 -43.32 -20.65
N VAL A 563 14.08 -43.55 -19.58
CA VAL A 563 12.75 -42.97 -19.40
C VAL A 563 12.95 -41.50 -19.00
N GLN A 564 12.47 -40.58 -19.82
CA GLN A 564 12.44 -39.15 -19.55
C GLN A 564 11.78 -38.86 -18.18
N LYS A 565 12.59 -38.50 -17.17
CA LYS A 565 12.12 -38.33 -15.78
C LYS A 565 11.29 -37.05 -15.65
N GLN A 566 9.98 -37.20 -15.67
CA GLN A 566 9.03 -36.10 -15.42
C GLN A 566 8.65 -35.97 -13.93
N GLN A 567 9.21 -36.81 -13.05
CA GLN A 567 8.78 -36.94 -11.65
C GLN A 567 9.97 -36.85 -10.68
N PHE A 568 9.78 -36.15 -9.56
CA PHE A 568 10.79 -36.00 -8.50
C PHE A 568 10.16 -36.04 -7.11
N LYS A 569 10.93 -36.49 -6.11
CA LYS A 569 10.45 -36.78 -4.75
C LYS A 569 11.12 -35.87 -3.71
N LEU A 570 10.28 -35.24 -2.89
CA LEU A 570 10.67 -34.32 -1.83
C LEU A 570 10.65 -35.02 -0.46
N TYR A 571 11.77 -35.01 0.26
CA TYR A 571 11.96 -35.65 1.56
C TYR A 571 12.29 -34.64 2.66
N HIS A 572 11.86 -34.94 3.90
CA HIS A 572 12.30 -34.23 5.10
C HIS A 572 12.63 -35.25 6.19
N LYS A 573 13.84 -35.19 6.76
CA LYS A 573 14.36 -36.18 7.73
C LYS A 573 14.13 -37.63 7.27
N ASN A 574 14.49 -37.93 6.02
CA ASN A 574 14.31 -39.24 5.36
C ASN A 574 12.85 -39.75 5.23
N THR A 575 11.85 -38.93 5.53
CA THR A 575 10.44 -39.26 5.31
C THR A 575 9.97 -38.65 3.99
N LEU A 576 9.35 -39.45 3.11
CA LEU A 576 8.78 -38.96 1.85
C LEU A 576 7.64 -37.98 2.16
N HIS A 577 7.82 -36.74 1.73
CA HIS A 577 6.85 -35.68 1.95
C HIS A 577 5.88 -35.56 0.77
N TYR A 578 6.39 -35.25 -0.42
CA TYR A 578 5.61 -35.10 -1.66
C TYR A 578 6.29 -35.79 -2.84
N ILE A 579 5.47 -36.19 -3.81
CA ILE A 579 5.92 -36.52 -5.15
C ILE A 579 5.34 -35.50 -6.12
N PHE A 580 6.20 -34.91 -6.93
CA PHE A 580 5.84 -33.92 -7.94
C PHE A 580 6.04 -34.51 -9.33
N LYS A 581 5.11 -34.23 -10.24
CA LYS A 581 5.22 -34.56 -11.67
C LYS A 581 4.99 -33.29 -12.50
N ALA A 582 5.90 -33.02 -13.43
CA ALA A 582 5.81 -31.93 -14.41
C ALA A 582 5.24 -32.43 -15.73
N ASP A 583 4.82 -31.48 -16.59
CA ASP A 583 4.22 -31.79 -17.89
C ASP A 583 5.28 -32.29 -18.91
N ASP A 584 6.54 -31.87 -18.76
CA ASP A 584 7.67 -32.26 -19.60
C ASP A 584 8.99 -32.32 -18.81
N SER A 585 10.03 -32.94 -19.39
CA SER A 585 11.33 -33.12 -18.73
C SER A 585 12.14 -31.84 -18.55
N GLN A 586 12.00 -30.84 -19.43
CA GLN A 586 12.70 -29.56 -19.29
C GLN A 586 12.11 -28.77 -18.12
N THR A 587 10.79 -28.78 -17.98
CA THR A 587 10.08 -28.18 -16.85
C THR A 587 10.39 -28.93 -15.55
N ALA A 588 10.46 -30.28 -15.58
CA ALA A 588 10.89 -31.06 -14.42
C ALA A 588 12.29 -30.63 -13.94
N GLN A 589 13.25 -30.46 -14.86
CA GLN A 589 14.60 -30.05 -14.53
C GLN A 589 14.67 -28.64 -13.93
N ARG A 590 13.97 -27.66 -14.53
CA ARG A 590 13.89 -26.30 -13.99
C ARG A 590 13.33 -26.26 -12.56
N TRP A 591 12.32 -27.09 -12.27
CA TRP A 591 11.79 -27.24 -10.92
C TRP A 591 12.82 -27.86 -9.97
N ILE A 592 13.50 -28.93 -10.38
CA ILE A 592 14.54 -29.58 -9.57
C ILE A 592 15.64 -28.58 -9.19
N ASP A 593 16.11 -27.77 -10.13
CA ASP A 593 17.16 -26.79 -9.91
C ASP A 593 16.71 -25.69 -8.93
N ALA A 594 15.49 -25.17 -9.10
CA ALA A 594 14.91 -24.18 -8.18
C ALA A 594 14.68 -24.73 -6.75
N PHE A 595 14.28 -26.01 -6.63
CA PHE A 595 14.20 -26.66 -5.33
C PHE A 595 15.58 -26.85 -4.69
N LYS A 596 16.61 -27.25 -5.46
CA LYS A 596 17.99 -27.40 -4.98
C LYS A 596 18.54 -26.05 -4.46
N GLU A 597 18.35 -24.97 -5.20
CA GLU A 597 18.75 -23.62 -4.77
C GLU A 597 18.04 -23.19 -3.47
N ALA A 598 16.74 -23.44 -3.37
CA ALA A 598 15.93 -23.06 -2.20
C ALA A 598 16.20 -23.89 -0.94
N MET A 599 16.87 -25.05 -1.04
CA MET A 599 17.17 -25.96 0.08
C MET A 599 18.48 -25.62 0.80
N VAL A 600 19.38 -24.87 0.16
CA VAL A 600 20.70 -24.49 0.70
C VAL A 600 20.60 -23.17 1.46
N LEU A 601 21.43 -22.95 2.48
CA LEU A 601 21.42 -21.77 3.36
C LEU A 601 21.92 -20.48 2.70
#